data_AF-A0A944FZ61-F1
#
_entry.id   AF-A0A944FZ61-F1
#
_cell.length_a   1.000
_cell.length_b   1.000
_cell.length_c   1.000
_cell.angle_alpha   90.00
_cell.angle_beta   90.00
_cell.angle_gamma   90.00
#
_symmetry.space_group_name_H-M   'P 1'
#
loop_
_entity.id
_entity.type
_entity.pdbx_description
1 polymer ?
#
loop_
_entity_poly.entity_id
_entity_poly.type
_entity_poly.pdbx_seq_one_letter_code
_entity_poly.pdbx_strand_id
1 'polypeptide(L)'
;MRKALKYAFVAAMVALCLLPLASMLCGYQGKNLENRPLAQEPSLFNGDKLNTQFPIEFDDYFDDHFGLREEMVTLINALTEAIFGDTLNDKVVIGKDDMYFYSETMGDYTGTALLSDGELMRAAKIIKLLSDSAETSGATFAFTIAPNKNSIYPEYMPDYILKATDETNRERLAGYLRELGVDYIDLYGELTALKAQADEKGELIYYVHDTHWNMRGAILFYRDIMDRLGGEYEPYDDSRLSVSYDYSGDLHCFVSPAAEGQFEDVSYLPAGGYEIADKKNPERDSVFETYNDKNSLSLMLYRDSFVKVLVPYISSEVGRVRYSTVFPYDFTDIGDGFDAVIIELVERNIPNLTKHLPTVYANRLEGIGDITGDVEAYGRCDKKKGRIFGCFDAYDYNPLTDTLAVMLNCGGRTYVYEAFPMLDSSMEVLAREHFGDAYAQSGFALTLPEDMTQGEYSFSFILLRSDTAVGSGELGTITIE
;
A
#
# COMPACT_ATOMS: atom_id res chain seq x y z
N MET A 1 -13.94 -58.24 11.94
CA MET A 1 -14.38 -56.82 11.99
C MET A 1 -13.23 -55.82 11.76
N ARG A 2 -12.10 -55.87 12.47
CA ARG A 2 -11.00 -54.89 12.29
C ARG A 2 -10.35 -54.83 10.90
N LYS A 3 -10.26 -55.94 10.15
CA LYS A 3 -9.68 -55.95 8.78
C LYS A 3 -10.60 -55.34 7.72
N ALA A 4 -11.90 -55.68 7.78
CA ALA A 4 -12.91 -55.11 6.88
C ALA A 4 -13.01 -53.59 7.04
N LEU A 5 -12.96 -53.08 8.27
CA LEU A 5 -12.94 -51.64 8.56
C LEU A 5 -11.69 -50.96 7.97
N LYS A 6 -10.51 -51.58 8.07
CA LYS A 6 -9.27 -51.06 7.48
C LYS A 6 -9.34 -51.01 5.95
N TYR A 7 -9.84 -52.06 5.31
CA TYR A 7 -10.00 -52.06 3.85
C TYR A 7 -11.04 -51.04 3.39
N ALA A 8 -12.15 -50.89 4.12
CA ALA A 8 -13.15 -49.86 3.83
C ALA A 8 -12.57 -48.45 3.96
N PHE A 9 -11.80 -48.18 5.02
CA PHE A 9 -11.12 -46.90 5.21
C PHE A 9 -10.12 -46.60 4.08
N VAL A 10 -9.24 -47.55 3.74
CA VAL A 10 -8.28 -47.38 2.64
C VAL A 10 -9.00 -47.16 1.31
N ALA A 11 -10.05 -47.93 1.01
CA ALA A 11 -10.83 -47.75 -0.20
C ALA A 11 -11.50 -46.37 -0.25
N ALA A 12 -12.01 -45.87 0.87
CA ALA A 12 -12.58 -44.52 0.96
C ALA A 12 -11.53 -43.43 0.73
N MET A 13 -10.33 -43.55 1.31
CA MET A 13 -9.22 -42.61 1.07
C MET A 13 -8.77 -42.62 -0.38
N VAL A 14 -8.60 -43.80 -0.98
CA VAL A 14 -8.26 -43.91 -2.41
C VAL A 14 -9.35 -43.31 -3.29
N ALA A 15 -10.63 -43.56 -2.98
CA ALA A 15 -11.73 -42.96 -3.72
C ALA A 15 -11.74 -41.42 -3.60
N LEU A 16 -11.45 -40.89 -2.40
CA LEU A 16 -11.33 -39.45 -2.16
C LEU A 16 -10.17 -38.83 -2.97
N CYS A 17 -9.00 -39.47 -2.98
CA CYS A 17 -7.85 -39.00 -3.76
C CYS A 17 -8.08 -39.07 -5.28
N LEU A 18 -8.91 -40.00 -5.75
CA LEU A 18 -9.25 -40.14 -7.18
C LEU A 18 -10.41 -39.24 -7.62
N LEU A 19 -11.15 -38.65 -6.68
CA LEU A 19 -12.33 -37.84 -6.94
C LEU A 19 -12.02 -36.61 -7.82
N PRO A 20 -10.94 -35.83 -7.57
CA PRO A 20 -10.56 -34.71 -8.45
C PRO A 20 -10.30 -35.16 -9.88
N LEU A 21 -9.50 -36.21 -10.05
CA LEU A 21 -9.16 -36.75 -11.37
C LEU A 21 -10.39 -37.27 -12.12
N ALA A 22 -11.27 -37.99 -11.43
CA ALA A 22 -12.52 -38.47 -12.00
C ALA A 22 -13.42 -37.31 -12.44
N SER A 23 -13.52 -36.25 -11.63
CA SER A 23 -14.32 -35.07 -11.97
C SER A 23 -13.80 -34.36 -13.23
N MET A 24 -12.48 -34.21 -13.38
CA MET A 24 -11.85 -33.64 -14.57
C MET A 24 -12.11 -34.51 -15.82
N LEU A 25 -11.98 -35.84 -15.69
CA LEU A 25 -12.27 -36.77 -16.78
C LEU A 25 -13.75 -36.74 -17.22
N CYS A 26 -14.65 -36.38 -16.31
CA CYS A 26 -16.08 -36.17 -16.61
C CYS A 26 -16.38 -34.77 -17.18
N GLY A 27 -15.37 -33.94 -17.43
CA GLY A 27 -15.52 -32.60 -18.00
C GLY A 27 -15.93 -31.53 -16.99
N TYR A 28 -15.76 -31.78 -15.68
CA TYR A 28 -15.93 -30.73 -14.68
C TYR A 28 -14.82 -29.70 -14.83
N GLN A 29 -15.21 -28.44 -15.03
CA GLN A 29 -14.31 -27.29 -14.93
C GLN A 29 -14.72 -26.52 -13.67
N GLY A 30 -13.80 -26.45 -12.70
CA GLY A 30 -14.01 -25.62 -11.52
C GLY A 30 -14.21 -24.17 -11.93
N LYS A 31 -15.12 -23.47 -11.24
CA LYS A 31 -15.16 -22.01 -11.33
C LYS A 31 -14.05 -21.47 -10.45
N ASN A 32 -13.26 -20.54 -10.98
CA ASN A 32 -12.33 -19.79 -10.16
C ASN A 32 -13.13 -18.76 -9.34
N LEU A 33 -13.36 -19.08 -8.07
CA LEU A 33 -14.12 -18.25 -7.14
C LEU A 33 -13.20 -17.34 -6.32
N GLU A 34 -11.91 -17.70 -6.21
CA GLU A 34 -10.85 -16.76 -5.85
C GLU A 34 -10.61 -15.84 -7.06
N ASN A 35 -10.72 -14.51 -6.93
CA ASN A 35 -10.46 -13.58 -8.04
C ASN A 35 -8.95 -13.43 -8.32
N ARG A 36 -8.27 -14.58 -8.49
CA ARG A 36 -6.83 -14.77 -8.64
C ARG A 36 -6.51 -15.15 -10.10
N PRO A 37 -5.38 -14.72 -10.66
CA PRO A 37 -4.90 -15.26 -11.93
C PRO A 37 -4.49 -16.73 -11.74
N LEU A 38 -5.02 -17.62 -12.58
CA LEU A 38 -4.63 -19.03 -12.59
C LEU A 38 -3.32 -19.23 -13.34
N ALA A 39 -2.53 -20.21 -12.91
CA ALA A 39 -1.33 -20.66 -13.61
C ALA A 39 -1.65 -21.05 -15.07
N GLN A 40 -0.76 -20.70 -16.00
CA GLN A 40 -0.97 -21.04 -17.41
C GLN A 40 -0.65 -22.52 -17.67
N GLU A 41 -1.31 -23.10 -18.67
CA GLU A 41 -1.00 -24.47 -19.10
C GLU A 41 0.47 -24.57 -19.53
N PRO A 42 1.28 -25.42 -18.89
CA PRO A 42 2.71 -25.49 -19.16
C PRO A 42 2.98 -26.17 -20.50
N SER A 43 4.00 -25.68 -21.22
CA SER A 43 4.47 -26.32 -22.45
C SER A 43 5.63 -27.27 -22.14
N LEU A 44 5.58 -28.48 -22.70
CA LEU A 44 6.70 -29.43 -22.67
C LEU A 44 7.97 -28.88 -23.35
N PHE A 45 7.81 -27.88 -24.24
CA PHE A 45 8.89 -27.30 -25.03
C PHE A 45 8.88 -25.77 -24.96
N ASN A 46 10.08 -25.20 -24.78
CA ASN A 46 10.34 -23.78 -24.92
C ASN A 46 11.12 -23.56 -26.23
N GLY A 47 10.38 -23.34 -27.32
CA GLY A 47 10.93 -23.40 -28.68
C GLY A 47 11.39 -24.82 -29.03
N ASP A 48 12.64 -24.97 -29.47
CA ASP A 48 13.21 -26.27 -29.85
C ASP A 48 13.84 -27.05 -28.67
N LYS A 49 13.74 -26.53 -27.44
CA LYS A 49 14.34 -27.14 -26.24
C LYS A 49 13.27 -27.69 -25.30
N LEU A 50 13.59 -28.79 -24.62
CA LEU A 50 12.77 -29.31 -23.54
C LEU A 50 12.69 -28.28 -22.42
N ASN A 51 11.48 -28.01 -21.94
CA ASN A 51 11.25 -27.12 -20.82
C ASN A 51 11.69 -27.79 -19.51
N THR A 52 12.76 -27.30 -18.89
CA THR A 52 13.26 -27.82 -17.61
C THR A 52 12.44 -27.38 -16.41
N GLN A 53 11.60 -26.35 -16.57
CA GLN A 53 10.66 -25.87 -15.55
C GLN A 53 9.30 -26.56 -15.62
N PHE A 54 9.05 -27.38 -16.65
CA PHE A 54 7.77 -28.06 -16.86
C PHE A 54 7.22 -28.78 -15.60
N PRO A 55 8.01 -29.51 -14.79
CA PRO A 55 7.45 -30.14 -13.59
C PRO A 55 6.90 -29.14 -12.58
N ILE A 56 7.59 -28.01 -12.36
CA ILE A 56 7.16 -26.96 -11.44
C ILE A 56 5.92 -26.25 -12.00
N GLU A 57 5.97 -25.85 -13.27
CA GLU A 57 4.85 -25.18 -13.94
C GLU A 57 3.61 -26.10 -14.04
N PHE A 58 3.80 -27.42 -14.16
CA PHE A 58 2.73 -28.40 -14.14
C PHE A 58 2.14 -28.60 -12.75
N ASP A 59 2.95 -28.64 -11.70
CA ASP A 59 2.45 -28.67 -10.33
C ASP A 59 1.61 -27.42 -10.05
N ASP A 60 2.12 -26.22 -10.40
CA ASP A 60 1.38 -24.95 -10.27
C ASP A 60 0.06 -24.96 -11.06
N TYR A 61 0.09 -25.45 -12.31
CA TYR A 61 -1.11 -25.59 -13.13
C TYR A 61 -2.10 -26.60 -12.55
N PHE A 62 -1.64 -27.77 -12.11
CA PHE A 62 -2.52 -28.78 -11.56
C PHE A 62 -3.18 -28.31 -10.27
N ASP A 63 -2.43 -27.67 -9.37
CA ASP A 63 -2.94 -27.09 -8.12
C ASP A 63 -4.03 -26.04 -8.35
N ASP A 64 -4.00 -25.36 -9.50
CA ASP A 64 -5.00 -24.36 -9.91
C ASP A 64 -6.20 -24.93 -10.66
N HIS A 65 -6.06 -26.09 -11.30
CA HIS A 65 -7.05 -26.60 -12.26
C HIS A 65 -7.68 -27.93 -11.86
N PHE A 66 -7.25 -28.56 -10.76
CA PHE A 66 -7.83 -29.84 -10.36
C PHE A 66 -9.33 -29.69 -10.03
N GLY A 67 -10.12 -30.66 -10.49
CA GLY A 67 -11.57 -30.59 -10.31
C GLY A 67 -11.97 -30.72 -8.85
N LEU A 68 -13.00 -29.96 -8.46
CA LEU A 68 -13.52 -29.85 -7.09
C LEU A 68 -12.57 -29.15 -6.08
N ARG A 69 -11.59 -28.39 -6.56
CA ARG A 69 -10.65 -27.64 -5.71
C ARG A 69 -11.36 -26.79 -4.66
N GLU A 70 -12.23 -25.88 -5.09
CA GLU A 70 -12.87 -24.92 -4.20
C GLU A 70 -13.72 -25.62 -3.12
N GLU A 71 -14.42 -26.69 -3.49
CA GLU A 71 -15.22 -27.49 -2.58
C GLU A 71 -14.35 -28.25 -1.57
N MET A 72 -13.20 -28.77 -2.00
CA MET A 72 -12.24 -29.45 -1.13
C MET A 72 -11.55 -28.47 -0.17
N VAL A 73 -11.14 -27.29 -0.65
CA VAL A 73 -10.57 -26.22 0.18
C VAL A 73 -11.59 -25.77 1.23
N THR A 74 -12.83 -25.52 0.81
CA THR A 74 -13.92 -25.15 1.73
C THR A 74 -14.16 -26.25 2.77
N LEU A 75 -14.22 -27.52 2.36
CA LEU A 75 -14.45 -28.64 3.28
C LEU A 75 -13.30 -28.83 4.27
N ILE A 76 -12.05 -28.76 3.82
CA ILE A 76 -10.90 -28.98 4.71
C ILE A 76 -10.76 -27.84 5.71
N ASN A 77 -11.01 -26.60 5.29
CA ASN A 77 -10.98 -25.45 6.20
C ASN A 77 -12.13 -25.52 7.21
N ALA A 78 -13.36 -25.85 6.80
CA ALA A 78 -14.48 -26.04 7.72
C ALA A 78 -14.21 -27.16 8.75
N LEU A 79 -13.58 -28.26 8.34
CA LEU A 79 -13.17 -29.33 9.26
C LEU A 79 -12.05 -28.87 10.21
N THR A 80 -11.09 -28.11 9.71
CA THR A 80 -9.97 -27.60 10.51
C THR A 80 -10.48 -26.61 11.55
N GLU A 81 -11.34 -25.68 11.15
CA GLU A 81 -11.97 -24.71 12.03
C GLU A 81 -12.79 -25.42 13.12
N ALA A 82 -13.61 -26.42 12.76
CA ALA A 82 -14.40 -27.18 13.72
C ALA A 82 -13.55 -27.98 14.74
N ILE A 83 -12.34 -28.40 14.37
CA ILE A 83 -11.46 -29.22 15.24
C ILE A 83 -10.48 -28.36 16.05
N PHE A 84 -9.92 -27.33 15.42
CA PHE A 84 -8.79 -26.55 15.93
C PHE A 84 -9.12 -25.07 16.20
N GLY A 85 -10.24 -24.56 15.66
CA GLY A 85 -10.60 -23.14 15.74
C GLY A 85 -9.72 -22.25 14.85
N ASP A 86 -9.12 -22.80 13.80
CA ASP A 86 -8.24 -22.07 12.87
C ASP A 86 -8.37 -22.65 11.44
N THR A 87 -7.74 -22.01 10.48
CA THR A 87 -7.72 -22.40 9.06
C THR A 87 -6.34 -22.89 8.63
N LEU A 88 -6.30 -23.71 7.57
CA LEU A 88 -5.03 -24.10 6.93
C LEU A 88 -4.55 -23.07 5.90
N ASN A 89 -5.37 -22.03 5.64
CA ASN A 89 -5.01 -20.96 4.73
C ASN A 89 -3.99 -20.01 5.40
N ASP A 90 -2.82 -19.82 4.76
CA ASP A 90 -1.73 -19.00 5.30
C ASP A 90 -1.99 -17.49 5.26
N LYS A 91 -3.03 -17.04 4.54
CA LYS A 91 -3.45 -15.63 4.45
C LYS A 91 -4.44 -15.22 5.52
N VAL A 92 -5.05 -16.16 6.24
CA VAL A 92 -6.15 -15.87 7.15
C VAL A 92 -5.87 -16.42 8.54
N VAL A 93 -6.14 -15.61 9.56
CA VAL A 93 -6.16 -16.01 10.96
C VAL A 93 -7.61 -15.94 11.42
N ILE A 94 -8.16 -17.04 11.92
CA ILE A 94 -9.51 -17.03 12.50
C ILE A 94 -9.43 -16.52 13.93
N GLY A 95 -10.10 -15.39 14.18
CA GLY A 95 -10.24 -14.77 15.49
C GLY A 95 -11.38 -15.35 16.32
N LYS A 96 -11.57 -14.78 17.51
CA LYS A 96 -12.75 -15.01 18.34
C LYS A 96 -14.00 -14.48 17.64
N ASP A 97 -15.14 -15.07 17.98
CA ASP A 97 -16.46 -14.72 17.45
C ASP A 97 -16.51 -14.64 15.91
N ASP A 98 -15.80 -15.58 15.26
CA ASP A 98 -15.79 -15.75 13.79
C ASP A 98 -15.20 -14.56 13.01
N MET A 99 -14.45 -13.65 13.66
CA MET A 99 -13.81 -12.54 12.95
C MET A 99 -12.50 -12.97 12.29
N TYR A 100 -12.38 -12.81 10.96
CA TYR A 100 -11.16 -13.21 10.24
C TYR A 100 -10.16 -12.06 10.16
N PHE A 101 -8.87 -12.35 10.27
CA PHE A 101 -7.80 -11.36 10.14
C PHE A 101 -6.84 -11.74 9.02
N TYR A 102 -6.28 -10.74 8.36
CA TYR A 102 -5.28 -10.96 7.33
C TYR A 102 -3.91 -11.22 7.97
N SER A 103 -3.30 -12.35 7.63
CA SER A 103 -2.06 -12.81 8.28
C SER A 103 -0.87 -11.85 8.09
N GLU A 104 -0.82 -11.10 6.98
CA GLU A 104 0.25 -10.12 6.75
C GLU A 104 0.23 -8.96 7.76
N THR A 105 -0.89 -8.72 8.44
CA THR A 105 -1.01 -7.68 9.48
C THR A 105 -0.50 -8.14 10.85
N MET A 106 -0.10 -9.41 11.01
CA MET A 106 0.32 -9.96 12.29
C MET A 106 1.61 -9.32 12.81
N GLY A 107 2.54 -9.00 11.91
CA GLY A 107 3.79 -8.33 12.27
C GLY A 107 3.56 -6.95 12.89
N ASP A 108 2.60 -6.21 12.35
CA ASP A 108 2.19 -4.90 12.87
C ASP A 108 1.52 -5.04 14.23
N TYR A 109 0.55 -5.97 14.34
CA TYR A 109 -0.24 -6.17 15.56
C TYR A 109 0.60 -6.68 16.74
N THR A 110 1.51 -7.61 16.49
CA THR A 110 2.36 -8.19 17.52
C THR A 110 3.57 -7.32 17.85
N GLY A 111 3.87 -6.30 17.05
CA GLY A 111 5.06 -5.46 17.20
C GLY A 111 6.36 -6.19 16.83
N THR A 112 6.30 -7.26 16.03
CA THR A 112 7.51 -7.98 15.56
C THR A 112 8.07 -7.43 14.25
N ALA A 113 7.32 -6.58 13.55
CA ALA A 113 7.74 -5.92 12.31
C ALA A 113 7.98 -4.40 12.48
N LEU A 114 8.48 -3.99 13.65
CA LEU A 114 8.79 -2.58 13.89
C LEU A 114 9.96 -2.09 13.03
N LEU A 115 9.78 -0.91 12.46
CA LEU A 115 10.82 -0.16 11.78
C LEU A 115 11.69 0.58 12.80
N SER A 116 12.95 0.80 12.45
CA SER A 116 13.85 1.66 13.21
C SER A 116 13.38 3.12 13.19
N ASP A 117 13.83 3.94 14.15
CA ASP A 117 13.55 5.38 14.13
C ASP A 117 14.06 6.03 12.84
N GLY A 118 15.24 5.62 12.37
CA GLY A 118 15.80 6.09 11.10
C GLY A 118 14.87 5.85 9.91
N GLU A 119 14.31 4.65 9.79
CA GLU A 119 13.35 4.32 8.73
C GLU A 119 12.06 5.16 8.81
N LEU A 120 11.51 5.34 10.00
CA LEU A 120 10.27 6.10 10.20
C LEU A 120 10.46 7.61 9.99
N MET A 121 11.57 8.18 10.46
CA MET A 121 11.92 9.58 10.22
C MET A 121 12.11 9.84 8.71
N ARG A 122 12.71 8.89 7.98
CA ARG A 122 12.83 8.96 6.52
C ARG A 122 11.47 8.88 5.83
N ALA A 123 10.61 7.94 6.23
CA ALA A 123 9.25 7.84 5.71
C ALA A 123 8.48 9.16 5.92
N ALA A 124 8.56 9.75 7.11
CA ALA A 124 7.94 11.04 7.42
C ALA A 124 8.51 12.17 6.54
N LYS A 125 9.84 12.23 6.35
CA LYS A 125 10.48 13.20 5.46
C LYS A 125 10.07 13.02 4.00
N ILE A 126 9.91 11.78 3.51
CA ILE A 126 9.40 11.50 2.16
C ILE A 126 7.99 12.06 1.99
N ILE A 127 7.09 11.81 2.94
CA ILE A 127 5.73 12.38 2.92
C ILE A 127 5.77 13.91 2.99
N LYS A 128 6.65 14.50 3.80
CA LYS A 128 6.82 15.96 3.86
C LYS A 128 7.24 16.54 2.51
N LEU A 129 8.15 15.89 1.79
CA LEU A 129 8.57 16.32 0.44
C LEU A 129 7.42 16.23 -0.59
N LEU A 130 6.56 15.22 -0.46
CA LEU A 130 5.34 15.12 -1.28
C LEU A 130 4.32 16.22 -0.93
N SER A 131 4.16 16.54 0.36
CA SER A 131 3.36 17.69 0.84
C SER A 131 3.86 18.99 0.20
N ASP A 132 5.17 19.24 0.27
CA ASP A 132 5.79 20.43 -0.30
C ASP A 132 5.59 20.53 -1.82
N SER A 133 5.62 19.39 -2.53
CA SER A 133 5.37 19.33 -3.97
C SER A 133 3.91 19.65 -4.33
N ALA A 134 2.95 19.13 -3.56
CA ALA A 134 1.53 19.44 -3.73
C ALA A 134 1.24 20.93 -3.46
N GLU A 135 1.78 21.48 -2.36
CA GLU A 135 1.62 22.88 -1.97
C GLU A 135 2.25 23.84 -2.99
N THR A 136 3.43 23.49 -3.53
CA THR A 136 4.07 24.26 -4.61
C THR A 136 3.22 24.29 -5.88
N SER A 137 2.44 23.23 -6.12
CA SER A 137 1.48 23.14 -7.22
C SER A 137 0.15 23.86 -6.95
N GLY A 138 -0.01 24.45 -5.76
CA GLY A 138 -1.19 25.21 -5.37
C GLY A 138 -2.30 24.39 -4.71
N ALA A 139 -2.08 23.09 -4.48
CA ALA A 139 -3.03 22.21 -3.82
C ALA A 139 -2.78 22.15 -2.31
N THR A 140 -3.85 22.01 -1.53
CA THR A 140 -3.71 21.55 -0.15
C THR A 140 -3.29 20.08 -0.11
N PHE A 141 -2.61 19.66 0.95
CA PHE A 141 -2.15 18.27 1.10
C PHE A 141 -2.66 17.65 2.40
N ALA A 142 -2.98 16.36 2.38
CA ALA A 142 -3.15 15.56 3.59
C ALA A 142 -2.66 14.13 3.40
N PHE A 143 -2.13 13.53 4.47
CA PHE A 143 -1.75 12.12 4.53
C PHE A 143 -2.57 11.41 5.60
N THR A 144 -2.99 10.19 5.34
CA THR A 144 -3.68 9.35 6.32
C THR A 144 -3.19 7.92 6.29
N ILE A 145 -3.34 7.24 7.44
CA ILE A 145 -3.07 5.82 7.56
C ILE A 145 -4.38 5.10 7.88
N ALA A 146 -4.87 4.26 6.97
CA ALA A 146 -6.00 3.39 7.27
C ALA A 146 -5.54 2.28 8.25
N PRO A 147 -6.12 2.16 9.46
CA PRO A 147 -5.68 1.16 10.41
C PRO A 147 -6.01 -0.26 9.94
N ASN A 148 -5.14 -1.22 10.27
CA ASN A 148 -5.46 -2.63 10.09
C ASN A 148 -6.64 -3.03 10.99
N LYS A 149 -7.43 -4.04 10.57
CA LYS A 149 -8.60 -4.48 11.35
C LYS A 149 -8.23 -4.93 12.77
N ASN A 150 -7.11 -5.61 12.95
CA ASN A 150 -6.61 -6.03 14.26
C ASN A 150 -6.05 -4.88 15.12
N SER A 151 -5.80 -3.70 14.55
CA SER A 151 -5.51 -2.48 15.31
C SER A 151 -6.77 -1.90 15.96
N ILE A 152 -7.92 -2.03 15.29
CA ILE A 152 -9.23 -1.53 15.75
C ILE A 152 -9.98 -2.57 16.60
N TYR A 153 -9.89 -3.85 16.25
CA TYR A 153 -10.57 -4.98 16.89
C TYR A 153 -9.60 -5.98 17.56
N PRO A 154 -8.67 -5.53 18.42
CA PRO A 154 -7.71 -6.42 19.06
C PRO A 154 -8.38 -7.45 19.99
N GLU A 155 -9.56 -7.15 20.53
CA GLU A 155 -10.30 -8.04 21.43
C GLU A 155 -10.79 -9.32 20.73
N TYR A 156 -10.87 -9.33 19.40
CA TYR A 156 -11.23 -10.50 18.60
C TYR A 156 -10.00 -11.32 18.18
N MET A 157 -8.78 -10.85 18.45
CA MET A 157 -7.56 -11.63 18.16
C MET A 157 -7.45 -12.86 19.06
N PRO A 158 -6.94 -14.00 18.56
CA PRO A 158 -6.75 -15.20 19.37
C PRO A 158 -5.77 -14.99 20.53
N ASP A 159 -6.09 -15.54 21.70
CA ASP A 159 -5.31 -15.35 22.93
C ASP A 159 -3.89 -15.96 22.87
N TYR A 160 -3.63 -16.86 21.92
CA TYR A 160 -2.28 -17.44 21.71
C TYR A 160 -1.35 -16.52 20.90
N ILE A 161 -1.88 -15.47 20.26
CA ILE A 161 -1.09 -14.47 19.55
C ILE A 161 -0.72 -13.37 20.54
N LEU A 162 0.50 -13.46 21.06
CA LEU A 162 1.01 -12.53 22.06
C LEU A 162 1.74 -11.36 21.40
N LYS A 163 1.48 -10.15 21.88
CA LYS A 163 2.24 -8.96 21.50
C LYS A 163 3.61 -8.97 22.15
N ALA A 164 4.65 -8.68 21.37
CA ALA A 164 5.98 -8.40 21.88
C ALA A 164 6.07 -6.99 22.48
N THR A 165 5.31 -6.05 21.94
CA THR A 165 5.20 -4.66 22.39
C THR A 165 3.87 -4.06 21.94
N ASP A 166 3.43 -3.00 22.63
CA ASP A 166 2.27 -2.19 22.22
C ASP A 166 2.66 -1.02 21.30
N GLU A 167 3.97 -0.77 21.12
CA GLU A 167 4.44 0.21 20.14
C GLU A 167 4.06 -0.21 18.71
N THR A 168 3.68 0.77 17.88
CA THR A 168 3.30 0.53 16.48
C THR A 168 4.04 1.48 15.55
N ASN A 169 4.30 1.03 14.31
CA ASN A 169 4.85 1.88 13.26
C ASN A 169 3.91 3.05 12.94
N ARG A 170 2.59 2.82 12.97
CA ARG A 170 1.57 3.85 12.72
C ARG A 170 1.65 5.00 13.71
N GLU A 171 1.67 4.72 15.01
CA GLU A 171 1.72 5.77 16.04
C GLU A 171 3.05 6.53 16.00
N ARG A 172 4.17 5.81 15.85
CA ARG A 172 5.51 6.42 15.75
C ARG A 172 5.65 7.29 14.50
N LEU A 173 5.18 6.82 13.34
CA LEU A 173 5.15 7.62 12.11
C LEU A 173 4.27 8.86 12.25
N ALA A 174 3.07 8.73 12.83
CA ALA A 174 2.17 9.86 13.09
C ALA A 174 2.82 10.92 13.99
N GLY A 175 3.65 10.52 14.96
CA GLY A 175 4.47 11.42 15.76
C GLY A 175 5.41 12.28 14.91
N TYR A 176 6.22 11.63 14.05
CA TYR A 176 7.16 12.32 13.17
C TYR A 176 6.48 13.19 12.11
N LEU A 177 5.34 12.76 11.56
CA LEU A 177 4.55 13.57 10.62
C LEU A 177 4.08 14.88 11.25
N ARG A 178 3.58 14.82 12.49
CA ARG A 178 3.16 16.02 13.25
C ARG A 178 4.35 16.93 13.57
N GLU A 179 5.51 16.37 13.91
CA GLU A 179 6.74 17.14 14.15
C GLU A 179 7.19 17.90 12.90
N LEU A 180 7.08 17.27 11.73
CA LEU A 180 7.37 17.89 10.43
C LEU A 180 6.27 18.83 9.92
N GLY A 181 5.16 18.97 10.65
CA GLY A 181 4.04 19.82 10.28
C GLY A 181 3.25 19.34 9.05
N VAL A 182 3.30 18.04 8.75
CA VAL A 182 2.43 17.43 7.72
C VAL A 182 0.99 17.39 8.24
N ASP A 183 0.02 17.80 7.42
CA ASP A 183 -1.40 17.59 7.74
C ASP A 183 -1.71 16.09 7.73
N TYR A 184 -1.92 15.55 8.93
CA TYR A 184 -2.15 14.13 9.18
C TYR A 184 -3.56 13.91 9.72
N ILE A 185 -4.33 13.08 9.01
CA ILE A 185 -5.67 12.64 9.45
C ILE A 185 -5.51 11.43 10.37
N ASP A 186 -5.95 11.55 11.62
CA ASP A 186 -5.83 10.50 12.63
C ASP A 186 -7.02 9.53 12.59
N LEU A 187 -7.14 8.77 11.48
CA LEU A 187 -8.21 7.79 11.31
C LEU A 187 -8.23 6.73 12.42
N TYR A 188 -7.09 6.40 13.03
CA TYR A 188 -7.08 5.47 14.15
C TYR A 188 -7.85 6.01 15.36
N GLY A 189 -7.58 7.25 15.75
CA GLY A 189 -8.30 7.90 16.86
C GLY A 189 -9.79 8.01 16.57
N GLU A 190 -10.14 8.41 15.36
CA GLU A 190 -11.54 8.59 14.94
C GLU A 190 -12.31 7.27 14.84
N LEU A 191 -11.72 6.24 14.23
CA LEU A 191 -12.33 4.91 14.14
C LEU A 191 -12.43 4.25 15.51
N THR A 192 -11.47 4.47 16.41
CA THR A 192 -11.58 3.98 17.80
C THR A 192 -12.76 4.62 18.54
N ALA A 193 -12.94 5.93 18.37
CA ALA A 193 -14.07 6.64 18.96
C ALA A 193 -15.42 6.22 18.35
N LEU A 194 -15.45 5.94 17.04
CA LEU A 194 -16.64 5.43 16.37
C LEU A 194 -16.94 3.99 16.77
N LYS A 195 -15.92 3.13 16.86
CA LYS A 195 -16.06 1.75 17.31
C LYS A 195 -16.72 1.68 18.69
N ALA A 196 -16.28 2.50 19.64
CA ALA A 196 -16.89 2.53 20.97
C ALA A 196 -18.40 2.83 20.92
N GLN A 197 -18.84 3.69 20.01
CA GLN A 197 -20.27 3.98 19.80
C GLN A 197 -21.01 2.84 19.08
N ALA A 198 -20.34 2.18 18.14
CA ALA A 198 -20.89 1.03 17.41
C ALA A 198 -21.05 -0.18 18.34
N ASP A 199 -20.09 -0.44 19.23
CA ASP A 199 -20.12 -1.52 20.21
C ASP A 199 -21.36 -1.40 21.14
N GLU A 200 -21.73 -0.18 21.56
CA GLU A 200 -22.93 0.06 22.38
C GLU A 200 -24.23 -0.35 21.66
N LYS A 201 -24.22 -0.35 20.33
CA LYS A 201 -25.34 -0.74 19.47
C LYS A 201 -25.24 -2.20 18.98
N GLY A 202 -24.14 -2.90 19.27
CA GLY A 202 -23.85 -4.21 18.72
C GLY A 202 -23.55 -4.18 17.22
N GLU A 203 -23.03 -3.06 16.71
CA GLU A 203 -22.68 -2.84 15.31
C GLU A 203 -21.16 -2.92 15.12
N LEU A 204 -20.71 -3.29 13.91
CA LEU A 204 -19.30 -3.28 13.53
C LEU A 204 -19.04 -2.18 12.49
N ILE A 205 -17.82 -1.65 12.50
CA ILE A 205 -17.30 -0.69 11.51
C ILE A 205 -16.30 -1.31 10.52
N TYR A 206 -16.01 -2.60 10.67
CA TYR A 206 -15.29 -3.43 9.71
C TYR A 206 -16.13 -4.66 9.39
N TYR A 207 -15.93 -5.21 8.19
CA TYR A 207 -16.54 -6.47 7.81
C TYR A 207 -15.90 -7.65 8.59
N VAL A 208 -16.71 -8.66 8.91
CA VAL A 208 -16.29 -9.81 9.73
C VAL A 208 -15.27 -10.68 8.98
N HIS A 209 -15.57 -11.02 7.73
CA HIS A 209 -14.73 -11.88 6.88
C HIS A 209 -14.03 -11.16 5.73
N ASP A 210 -13.72 -9.87 5.91
CA ASP A 210 -12.98 -9.06 4.95
C ASP A 210 -11.91 -8.21 5.63
N THR A 211 -10.88 -7.80 4.88
CA THR A 211 -9.80 -6.96 5.40
C THR A 211 -10.17 -5.49 5.65
N HIS A 212 -11.22 -4.99 5.01
CA HIS A 212 -11.58 -3.57 4.97
C HIS A 212 -12.58 -3.16 6.05
N TRP A 213 -12.63 -1.85 6.29
CA TRP A 213 -13.77 -1.25 6.97
C TRP A 213 -15.06 -1.49 6.16
N ASN A 214 -16.22 -1.42 6.82
CA ASN A 214 -17.49 -1.27 6.11
C ASN A 214 -17.81 0.22 5.94
N MET A 215 -18.94 0.53 5.30
CA MET A 215 -19.29 1.92 5.01
C MET A 215 -19.50 2.78 6.28
N ARG A 216 -19.82 2.18 7.45
CA ARG A 216 -19.91 2.92 8.72
C ARG A 216 -18.56 3.47 9.15
N GLY A 217 -17.50 2.68 9.02
CA GLY A 217 -16.13 3.13 9.28
C GLY A 217 -15.63 4.09 8.21
N ALA A 218 -15.82 3.72 6.94
CA ALA A 218 -15.31 4.48 5.79
C ALA A 218 -15.82 5.94 5.76
N ILE A 219 -17.06 6.19 6.23
CA ILE A 219 -17.67 7.51 6.12
C ILE A 219 -16.93 8.60 6.90
N LEU A 220 -16.13 8.26 7.91
CA LEU A 220 -15.28 9.23 8.61
C LEU A 220 -14.27 9.83 7.65
N PHE A 221 -13.55 8.99 6.90
CA PHE A 221 -12.57 9.46 5.94
C PHE A 221 -13.21 10.26 4.80
N TYR A 222 -14.42 9.88 4.37
CA TYR A 222 -15.19 10.71 3.44
C TYR A 222 -15.41 12.13 3.99
N ARG A 223 -15.84 12.26 5.25
CA ARG A 223 -16.06 13.57 5.88
C ARG A 223 -14.76 14.37 5.99
N ASP A 224 -13.65 13.74 6.36
CA ASP A 224 -12.34 14.41 6.39
C ASP A 224 -11.91 14.97 5.04
N ILE A 225 -12.15 14.22 3.96
CA ILE A 225 -11.87 14.66 2.59
C ILE A 225 -12.76 15.87 2.27
N MET A 226 -14.06 15.79 2.55
CA MET A 226 -14.99 16.87 2.21
C MET A 226 -14.71 18.14 3.01
N ASP A 227 -14.40 18.02 4.30
CA ASP A 227 -14.05 19.14 5.17
C ASP A 227 -12.79 19.88 4.68
N ARG A 228 -11.82 19.15 4.13
CA ARG A 228 -10.59 19.72 3.54
C ARG A 228 -10.81 20.38 2.19
N LEU A 229 -11.64 19.79 1.34
CA LEU A 229 -12.00 20.41 0.05
C LEU A 229 -12.80 21.70 0.25
N GLY A 230 -13.59 21.76 1.32
CA GLY A 230 -14.47 22.88 1.62
C GLY A 230 -15.67 22.92 0.69
N GLY A 231 -16.88 23.01 1.26
CA GLY A 231 -18.12 23.05 0.47
C GLY A 231 -19.28 22.43 1.21
N GLU A 232 -20.47 22.51 0.59
CA GLU A 232 -21.64 21.77 1.07
C GLU A 232 -21.60 20.34 0.52
N TYR A 233 -21.70 19.36 1.42
CA TYR A 233 -21.72 17.95 1.07
C TYR A 233 -22.78 17.17 1.85
N GLU A 234 -23.21 16.02 1.33
CA GLU A 234 -24.12 15.11 2.04
C GLU A 234 -23.38 14.38 3.17
N PRO A 235 -23.77 14.54 4.45
CA PRO A 235 -23.04 13.93 5.58
C PRO A 235 -23.19 12.41 5.67
N TYR A 236 -24.14 11.82 4.92
CA TYR A 236 -24.52 10.40 4.93
C TYR A 236 -24.75 9.87 6.35
N ASP A 237 -25.90 10.24 6.91
CA ASP A 237 -26.35 9.76 8.22
C ASP A 237 -27.21 8.48 8.13
N ASP A 238 -27.60 7.95 9.29
CA ASP A 238 -28.38 6.71 9.42
C ASP A 238 -29.71 6.74 8.64
N SER A 239 -30.23 7.90 8.24
CA SER A 239 -31.47 7.99 7.43
C SER A 239 -31.30 7.49 5.99
N ARG A 240 -30.06 7.45 5.49
CA ARG A 240 -29.71 6.91 4.17
C ARG A 240 -29.13 5.49 4.22
N LEU A 241 -29.03 4.92 5.42
CA LEU A 241 -28.44 3.59 5.63
C LEU A 241 -29.26 2.52 4.89
N SER A 242 -28.55 1.66 4.18
CA SER A 242 -29.08 0.48 3.51
C SER A 242 -28.26 -0.73 3.93
N VAL A 243 -28.95 -1.81 4.30
CA VAL A 243 -28.34 -3.06 4.74
C VAL A 243 -28.79 -4.20 3.82
N SER A 244 -27.85 -4.94 3.26
CA SER A 244 -28.09 -6.17 2.50
C SER A 244 -27.27 -7.35 3.07
N TYR A 245 -27.54 -8.56 2.58
CA TYR A 245 -26.90 -9.81 3.03
C TYR A 245 -26.43 -10.64 1.83
N ASP A 246 -25.66 -10.02 0.96
CA ASP A 246 -25.16 -10.57 -0.32
C ASP A 246 -23.65 -10.36 -0.51
N TYR A 247 -22.94 -10.06 0.58
CA TYR A 247 -21.51 -9.83 0.58
C TYR A 247 -20.74 -11.06 1.07
N SER A 248 -19.60 -11.34 0.45
CA SER A 248 -18.72 -12.46 0.82
C SER A 248 -17.50 -12.01 1.62
N GLY A 249 -16.89 -10.88 1.28
CA GLY A 249 -15.60 -10.51 1.86
C GLY A 249 -14.40 -11.26 1.25
N ASP A 250 -13.25 -10.60 1.20
CA ASP A 250 -12.03 -11.13 0.60
C ASP A 250 -11.42 -12.30 1.38
N LEU A 251 -11.42 -12.27 2.71
CA LEU A 251 -10.90 -13.35 3.55
C LEU A 251 -11.80 -14.59 3.51
N HIS A 252 -13.12 -14.42 3.41
CA HIS A 252 -14.03 -15.55 3.17
C HIS A 252 -13.69 -16.28 1.87
N CYS A 253 -13.41 -15.53 0.80
CA CYS A 253 -13.03 -16.13 -0.48
C CYS A 253 -11.74 -16.97 -0.38
N PHE A 254 -10.85 -16.69 0.58
CA PHE A 254 -9.68 -17.53 0.84
C PHE A 254 -9.99 -18.80 1.65
N VAL A 255 -10.93 -18.73 2.59
CA VAL A 255 -11.24 -19.84 3.51
C VAL A 255 -12.30 -20.76 2.94
N SER A 256 -13.37 -20.21 2.37
CA SER A 256 -14.55 -20.92 1.92
C SER A 256 -14.97 -20.52 0.49
N PRO A 257 -14.09 -20.66 -0.51
CA PRO A 257 -14.33 -20.17 -1.87
C PRO A 257 -15.56 -20.78 -2.56
N ALA A 258 -15.96 -22.02 -2.20
CA ALA A 258 -17.15 -22.66 -2.77
C ALA A 258 -18.45 -22.33 -2.02
N ALA A 259 -18.38 -21.62 -0.90
CA ALA A 259 -19.56 -21.20 -0.15
C ALA A 259 -19.96 -19.78 -0.57
N GLU A 260 -21.24 -19.58 -0.86
CA GLU A 260 -21.78 -18.22 -1.03
C GLU A 260 -21.67 -17.48 0.31
N GLY A 261 -21.08 -16.29 0.27
CA GLY A 261 -21.13 -15.38 1.40
C GLY A 261 -22.51 -14.73 1.49
N GLN A 262 -23.05 -14.68 2.70
CA GLN A 262 -24.31 -14.02 3.02
C GLN A 262 -24.11 -13.10 4.23
N PHE A 263 -23.04 -12.32 4.18
CA PHE A 263 -22.67 -11.42 5.26
C PHE A 263 -23.30 -10.05 5.06
N GLU A 264 -23.46 -9.35 6.18
CA GLU A 264 -24.01 -8.01 6.21
C GLU A 264 -23.16 -7.06 5.36
N ASP A 265 -23.81 -6.39 4.41
CA ASP A 265 -23.26 -5.25 3.70
C ASP A 265 -23.98 -3.98 4.11
N VAL A 266 -23.20 -3.02 4.62
CA VAL A 266 -23.70 -1.72 5.03
C VAL A 266 -23.27 -0.70 4.01
N SER A 267 -24.24 0.03 3.46
CA SER A 267 -24.02 1.12 2.52
C SER A 267 -24.94 2.30 2.85
N TYR A 268 -24.68 3.47 2.26
CA TYR A 268 -25.63 4.57 2.25
C TYR A 268 -26.13 4.79 0.82
N LEU A 269 -27.39 5.16 0.66
CA LEU A 269 -27.92 5.56 -0.65
C LEU A 269 -27.15 6.80 -1.14
N PRO A 270 -26.45 6.75 -2.29
CA PRO A 270 -25.67 7.89 -2.79
C PRO A 270 -26.54 9.14 -2.98
N ALA A 271 -25.96 10.31 -2.76
CA ALA A 271 -26.66 11.59 -2.91
C ALA A 271 -26.95 11.95 -4.37
N GLY A 272 -26.12 11.46 -5.29
CA GLY A 272 -26.21 11.72 -6.70
C GLY A 272 -25.42 10.72 -7.54
N GLY A 273 -25.43 10.93 -8.85
CA GLY A 273 -24.61 10.18 -9.80
C GLY A 273 -23.31 10.91 -10.13
N TYR A 274 -22.45 10.25 -10.90
CA TYR A 274 -21.21 10.79 -11.46
C TYR A 274 -20.91 10.10 -12.79
N GLU A 275 -20.06 10.71 -13.59
CA GLU A 275 -19.54 10.12 -14.84
C GLU A 275 -18.11 9.63 -14.63
N ILE A 276 -17.74 8.52 -15.29
CA ILE A 276 -16.38 7.99 -15.30
C ILE A 276 -15.72 8.32 -16.64
N ALA A 277 -14.55 8.95 -16.58
CA ALA A 277 -13.78 9.33 -17.75
C ALA A 277 -13.35 8.11 -18.58
N ASP A 278 -13.28 8.27 -19.90
CA ASP A 278 -12.70 7.31 -20.85
C ASP A 278 -13.25 5.87 -20.77
N LYS A 279 -14.44 5.67 -20.18
CA LYS A 279 -15.03 4.36 -19.91
C LYS A 279 -14.10 3.43 -19.12
N LYS A 280 -13.25 4.03 -18.27
CA LYS A 280 -12.42 3.31 -17.31
C LYS A 280 -13.27 2.48 -16.36
N ASN A 281 -12.68 1.43 -15.81
CA ASN A 281 -13.31 0.55 -14.83
C ASN A 281 -12.61 0.73 -13.46
N PRO A 282 -13.27 1.36 -12.47
CA PRO A 282 -12.72 1.56 -11.12
C PRO A 282 -12.25 0.28 -10.41
N GLU A 283 -12.75 -0.89 -10.83
CA GLU A 283 -12.38 -2.21 -10.30
C GLU A 283 -11.06 -2.76 -10.88
N ARG A 284 -10.59 -2.23 -12.02
CA ARG A 284 -9.46 -2.80 -12.77
C ARG A 284 -8.38 -1.79 -13.11
N ASP A 285 -8.76 -0.55 -13.37
CA ASP A 285 -7.84 0.50 -13.77
C ASP A 285 -7.18 1.15 -12.54
N SER A 286 -5.85 1.15 -12.52
CA SER A 286 -5.07 1.76 -11.44
C SER A 286 -5.20 3.28 -11.36
N VAL A 287 -5.58 3.92 -12.46
CA VAL A 287 -5.86 5.36 -12.53
C VAL A 287 -7.14 5.58 -13.31
N PHE A 288 -8.05 6.36 -12.74
CA PHE A 288 -9.27 6.80 -13.39
C PHE A 288 -9.75 8.14 -12.83
N GLU A 289 -10.57 8.84 -13.61
CA GLU A 289 -11.19 10.10 -13.20
C GLU A 289 -12.71 9.98 -13.18
N THR A 290 -13.32 10.78 -12.31
CA THR A 290 -14.76 10.96 -12.23
C THR A 290 -15.12 12.44 -12.31
N TYR A 291 -16.30 12.72 -12.85
CA TYR A 291 -16.81 14.06 -13.08
C TYR A 291 -18.24 14.22 -12.58
N ASN A 292 -18.54 15.41 -12.06
CA ASN A 292 -19.84 15.82 -11.56
C ASN A 292 -20.06 17.32 -11.73
N ASP A 293 -21.26 17.76 -12.14
CA ASP A 293 -21.56 19.18 -12.35
C ASP A 293 -21.95 19.94 -11.06
N LYS A 294 -21.88 19.30 -9.89
CA LYS A 294 -22.33 19.87 -8.61
C LYS A 294 -21.51 21.08 -8.17
N ASN A 295 -20.20 21.06 -8.38
CA ASN A 295 -19.28 22.15 -8.02
C ASN A 295 -18.01 22.10 -8.88
N SER A 296 -17.10 23.04 -8.66
CA SER A 296 -15.80 23.11 -9.33
C SER A 296 -14.65 22.52 -8.51
N LEU A 297 -14.94 21.82 -7.41
CA LEU A 297 -13.90 21.24 -6.55
C LEU A 297 -13.18 20.11 -7.26
N SER A 298 -11.88 19.99 -7.00
CA SER A 298 -11.00 19.02 -7.64
C SER A 298 -10.08 18.32 -6.64
N LEU A 299 -10.05 17.00 -6.69
CA LEU A 299 -9.30 16.14 -5.77
C LEU A 299 -8.40 15.16 -6.53
N MET A 300 -7.13 15.08 -6.13
CA MET A 300 -6.26 13.95 -6.42
C MET A 300 -6.18 13.05 -5.19
N LEU A 301 -6.60 11.79 -5.31
CA LEU A 301 -6.62 10.82 -4.22
C LEU A 301 -5.76 9.61 -4.57
N TYR A 302 -4.54 9.56 -4.01
CA TYR A 302 -3.74 8.33 -3.99
C TYR A 302 -4.28 7.45 -2.88
N ARG A 303 -4.54 6.17 -3.19
CA ARG A 303 -5.31 5.31 -2.31
C ARG A 303 -4.97 3.84 -2.48
N ASP A 304 -5.35 3.04 -1.52
CA ASP A 304 -5.43 1.59 -1.66
C ASP A 304 -6.89 1.10 -1.77
N SER A 305 -7.13 -0.18 -1.50
CA SER A 305 -8.47 -0.76 -1.60
C SER A 305 -9.46 -0.23 -0.55
N PHE A 306 -9.02 0.42 0.53
CA PHE A 306 -9.90 0.98 1.58
C PHE A 306 -10.80 2.12 1.06
N VAL A 307 -10.31 2.93 0.12
CA VAL A 307 -11.11 4.00 -0.52
C VAL A 307 -12.11 3.47 -1.54
N LYS A 308 -12.01 2.20 -1.96
CA LYS A 308 -12.88 1.63 -3.01
C LYS A 308 -14.38 1.85 -2.73
N VAL A 309 -14.80 1.61 -1.49
CA VAL A 309 -16.20 1.79 -1.07
C VAL A 309 -16.62 3.27 -1.09
N LEU A 310 -15.69 4.20 -0.97
CA LEU A 310 -15.94 5.64 -0.93
C LEU A 310 -16.10 6.29 -2.32
N VAL A 311 -15.66 5.62 -3.39
CA VAL A 311 -15.66 6.19 -4.74
C VAL A 311 -17.03 6.76 -5.13
N PRO A 312 -18.17 6.07 -4.96
CA PRO A 312 -19.46 6.65 -5.33
C PRO A 312 -19.84 7.89 -4.52
N TYR A 313 -19.44 7.95 -3.24
CA TYR A 313 -19.80 9.01 -2.31
C TYR A 313 -18.99 10.27 -2.58
N ILE A 314 -17.67 10.15 -2.71
CA ILE A 314 -16.78 11.27 -3.06
C ILE A 314 -17.16 11.80 -4.46
N SER A 315 -17.30 10.92 -5.46
CA SER A 315 -17.56 11.32 -6.85
C SER A 315 -18.95 11.95 -7.06
N SER A 316 -19.92 11.62 -6.20
CA SER A 316 -21.24 12.27 -6.23
C SER A 316 -21.22 13.71 -5.69
N GLU A 317 -20.14 14.11 -5.03
CA GLU A 317 -20.04 15.34 -4.25
C GLU A 317 -18.93 16.27 -4.73
N VAL A 318 -17.94 15.77 -5.48
CA VAL A 318 -16.78 16.54 -5.96
C VAL A 318 -16.82 16.65 -7.48
N GLY A 319 -16.58 17.85 -8.01
CA GLY A 319 -16.68 18.15 -9.43
C GLY A 319 -15.73 17.35 -10.32
N ARG A 320 -14.50 17.16 -9.86
CA ARG A 320 -13.49 16.31 -10.52
C ARG A 320 -12.70 15.53 -9.48
N VAL A 321 -12.63 14.21 -9.61
CA VAL A 321 -11.75 13.39 -8.76
C VAL A 321 -10.90 12.49 -9.62
N ARG A 322 -9.59 12.52 -9.39
CA ARG A 322 -8.64 11.55 -9.94
C ARG A 322 -8.25 10.58 -8.84
N TYR A 323 -8.47 9.29 -9.08
CA TYR A 323 -8.07 8.23 -8.16
C TYR A 323 -6.84 7.52 -8.72
N SER A 324 -5.88 7.20 -7.86
CA SER A 324 -4.68 6.43 -8.22
C SER A 324 -4.35 5.36 -7.17
N THR A 325 -4.22 4.11 -7.61
CA THR A 325 -3.63 3.01 -6.84
C THR A 325 -2.17 2.76 -7.22
N VAL A 326 -1.57 3.64 -8.03
CA VAL A 326 -0.19 3.48 -8.48
C VAL A 326 0.74 3.71 -7.31
N PHE A 327 1.63 2.74 -7.10
CA PHE A 327 2.70 2.82 -6.12
C PHE A 327 4.03 2.37 -6.76
N PRO A 328 5.15 3.11 -6.58
CA PRO A 328 5.28 4.37 -5.83
C PRO A 328 4.47 5.52 -6.42
N TYR A 329 4.14 6.53 -5.61
CA TYR A 329 3.27 7.63 -6.01
C TYR A 329 3.84 8.42 -7.19
N ASP A 330 2.99 8.72 -8.17
CA ASP A 330 3.35 9.54 -9.32
C ASP A 330 2.74 10.93 -9.20
N PHE A 331 3.57 11.91 -8.87
CA PHE A 331 3.23 13.31 -8.63
C PHE A 331 3.50 14.20 -9.87
N THR A 332 3.85 13.62 -11.02
CA THR A 332 4.10 14.42 -12.23
C THR A 332 2.85 15.10 -12.76
N ASP A 333 1.68 14.47 -12.58
CA ASP A 333 0.41 14.99 -13.09
C ASP A 333 -0.33 15.94 -12.13
N ILE A 334 0.21 16.23 -10.93
CA ILE A 334 -0.47 17.14 -9.98
C ILE A 334 -0.51 18.59 -10.52
N GLY A 335 0.34 18.92 -11.49
CA GLY A 335 0.32 20.19 -12.21
C GLY A 335 -0.94 20.42 -13.05
N ASP A 336 -1.80 19.40 -13.21
CA ASP A 336 -3.11 19.51 -13.87
C ASP A 336 -4.13 20.38 -13.12
N GLY A 337 -3.76 20.87 -11.93
CA GLY A 337 -4.59 21.73 -11.07
C GLY A 337 -5.60 20.91 -10.25
N PHE A 338 -5.32 20.80 -8.95
CA PHE A 338 -6.21 20.21 -7.96
C PHE A 338 -6.33 21.14 -6.75
N ASP A 339 -7.50 21.19 -6.11
CA ASP A 339 -7.69 21.95 -4.86
C ASP A 339 -7.08 21.20 -3.66
N ALA A 340 -7.13 19.86 -3.70
CA ALA A 340 -6.49 19.01 -2.70
C ALA A 340 -5.81 17.78 -3.32
N VAL A 341 -4.70 17.38 -2.71
CA VAL A 341 -4.01 16.10 -2.92
C VAL A 341 -4.04 15.34 -1.60
N ILE A 342 -4.64 14.16 -1.59
CA ILE A 342 -4.72 13.31 -0.40
C ILE A 342 -4.07 11.96 -0.69
N ILE A 343 -3.27 11.49 0.25
CA ILE A 343 -2.70 10.14 0.22
C ILE A 343 -3.30 9.32 1.36
N GLU A 344 -3.96 8.24 1.00
CA GLU A 344 -4.40 7.17 1.89
C GLU A 344 -3.49 5.95 1.71
N LEU A 345 -2.99 5.42 2.83
CA LEU A 345 -2.14 4.24 2.88
C LEU A 345 -2.54 3.34 4.06
N VAL A 346 -2.84 2.08 3.81
CA VAL A 346 -3.07 1.13 4.90
C VAL A 346 -1.82 0.86 5.73
N GLU A 347 -2.02 0.69 7.03
CA GLU A 347 -0.98 0.51 8.06
C GLU A 347 0.10 -0.52 7.68
N ARG A 348 -0.29 -1.69 7.17
CA ARG A 348 0.65 -2.75 6.73
C ARG A 348 1.61 -2.34 5.60
N ASN A 349 1.30 -1.26 4.88
CA ASN A 349 2.11 -0.76 3.77
C ASN A 349 3.08 0.36 4.16
N ILE A 350 3.13 0.79 5.43
CA ILE A 350 4.11 1.79 5.93
C ILE A 350 5.56 1.45 5.50
N PRO A 351 6.04 0.19 5.58
CA PRO A 351 7.41 -0.16 5.18
C PRO A 351 7.74 0.12 3.71
N ASN A 352 6.75 0.34 2.85
CA ASN A 352 6.97 0.59 1.43
C ASN A 352 7.39 2.04 1.14
N LEU A 353 7.10 2.98 2.05
CA LEU A 353 7.38 4.42 1.87
C LEU A 353 8.84 4.73 1.61
N THR A 354 9.77 3.97 2.21
CA THR A 354 11.22 4.17 2.06
C THR A 354 11.84 3.32 0.97
N LYS A 355 11.12 2.32 0.44
CA LYS A 355 11.68 1.31 -0.47
C LYS A 355 11.57 1.70 -1.94
N HIS A 356 10.65 2.61 -2.27
CA HIS A 356 10.34 2.94 -3.66
C HIS A 356 10.26 4.45 -3.87
N LEU A 357 11.12 4.98 -4.75
CA LEU A 357 11.21 6.42 -5.00
C LEU A 357 9.92 6.91 -5.70
N PRO A 358 9.20 7.90 -5.13
CA PRO A 358 8.09 8.56 -5.82
C PRO A 358 8.54 9.20 -7.14
N THR A 359 7.67 9.18 -8.15
CA THR A 359 7.91 9.90 -9.40
C THR A 359 7.48 11.35 -9.18
N VAL A 360 8.44 12.19 -8.80
CA VAL A 360 8.24 13.62 -8.53
C VAL A 360 9.51 14.37 -8.86
N TYR A 361 9.40 15.55 -9.46
CA TYR A 361 10.55 16.38 -9.72
C TYR A 361 11.09 16.99 -8.42
N ALA A 362 12.40 17.03 -8.32
CA ALA A 362 13.08 17.55 -7.15
C ALA A 362 12.85 19.05 -6.98
N ASN A 363 12.55 19.47 -5.75
CA ASN A 363 12.42 20.88 -5.41
C ASN A 363 13.78 21.57 -5.48
N ARG A 364 13.82 22.76 -6.10
CA ARG A 364 15.02 23.57 -6.17
C ARG A 364 15.23 24.30 -4.85
N LEU A 365 16.44 24.20 -4.30
CA LEU A 365 16.86 24.93 -3.12
C LEU A 365 17.62 26.19 -3.52
N GLU A 366 17.31 27.29 -2.85
CA GLU A 366 17.92 28.61 -3.07
C GLU A 366 18.62 29.08 -1.79
N GLY A 367 19.58 29.99 -1.94
CA GLY A 367 20.25 30.61 -0.78
C GLY A 367 21.15 29.66 0.02
N ILE A 368 21.63 28.58 -0.62
CA ILE A 368 22.60 27.68 0.01
C ILE A 368 23.89 28.46 0.30
N GLY A 369 24.29 28.48 1.56
CA GLY A 369 25.52 29.12 2.03
C GLY A 369 26.78 28.42 1.54
N ASP A 370 27.93 28.89 2.02
CA ASP A 370 29.22 28.27 1.67
C ASP A 370 29.27 26.81 2.14
N ILE A 371 29.70 25.92 1.24
CA ILE A 371 29.93 24.52 1.55
C ILE A 371 31.26 24.43 2.32
N THR A 372 31.18 24.04 3.59
CA THR A 372 32.31 23.92 4.51
C THR A 372 32.45 22.48 4.98
N GLY A 373 33.61 21.87 4.79
CA GLY A 373 33.85 20.47 5.17
C GLY A 373 33.62 19.49 4.01
N ASP A 374 33.72 18.20 4.32
CA ASP A 374 33.60 17.11 3.36
C ASP A 374 32.69 16.02 3.93
N VAL A 375 31.88 15.41 3.07
CA VAL A 375 31.07 14.22 3.39
C VAL A 375 31.32 13.19 2.30
N GLU A 376 31.75 11.99 2.70
CA GLU A 376 31.99 10.93 1.73
C GLU A 376 30.65 10.45 1.17
N ALA A 377 30.53 10.42 -0.16
CA ALA A 377 29.33 10.00 -0.83
C ALA A 377 29.67 9.32 -2.15
N TYR A 378 28.78 8.45 -2.61
CA TYR A 378 28.88 7.77 -3.89
C TYR A 378 27.54 7.90 -4.61
N GLY A 379 27.58 8.34 -5.86
CA GLY A 379 26.39 8.59 -6.66
C GLY A 379 26.46 7.92 -8.03
N ARG A 380 25.28 7.59 -8.56
CA ARG A 380 25.05 7.12 -9.92
C ARG A 380 23.90 7.93 -10.53
N CYS A 381 23.83 7.93 -11.85
CA CYS A 381 22.70 8.50 -12.57
C CYS A 381 22.05 7.46 -13.50
N ASP A 382 20.73 7.49 -13.58
CA ASP A 382 19.96 6.86 -14.65
C ASP A 382 19.58 7.96 -15.66
N LYS A 383 20.39 8.05 -16.73
CA LYS A 383 20.23 9.07 -17.78
C LYS A 383 18.86 9.00 -18.46
N LYS A 384 18.27 7.81 -18.59
CA LYS A 384 16.98 7.65 -19.30
C LYS A 384 15.81 8.22 -18.49
N LYS A 385 15.94 8.22 -17.17
CA LYS A 385 14.88 8.66 -16.25
C LYS A 385 15.18 10.01 -15.61
N GLY A 386 16.30 10.65 -15.95
CA GLY A 386 16.76 11.87 -15.30
C GLY A 386 16.96 11.71 -13.78
N ARG A 387 17.31 10.50 -13.31
CA ARG A 387 17.42 10.20 -11.88
C ARG A 387 18.87 10.23 -11.41
N ILE A 388 19.10 10.83 -10.25
CA ILE A 388 20.37 10.74 -9.52
C ILE A 388 20.09 10.03 -8.21
N PHE A 389 20.93 9.05 -7.86
CA PHE A 389 20.79 8.28 -6.64
C PHE A 389 22.15 7.85 -6.11
N GLY A 390 22.23 7.56 -4.82
CA GLY A 390 23.49 7.21 -4.21
C GLY A 390 23.41 6.88 -2.74
N CYS A 391 24.57 6.85 -2.10
CA CYS A 391 24.73 6.67 -0.66
C CYS A 391 25.76 7.65 -0.08
N PHE A 392 25.75 7.82 1.24
CA PHE A 392 26.62 8.77 1.96
C PHE A 392 27.08 8.24 3.34
N ASP A 393 28.24 8.68 3.82
CA ASP A 393 28.76 8.41 5.17
C ASP A 393 28.50 9.61 6.08
N ALA A 394 27.31 9.64 6.68
CA ALA A 394 26.98 10.58 7.75
C ALA A 394 26.18 9.84 8.83
N TYR A 395 26.89 9.26 9.79
CA TYR A 395 26.29 8.48 10.88
C TYR A 395 25.36 9.30 11.78
N ASP A 396 25.54 10.61 11.83
CA ASP A 396 24.74 11.57 12.61
C ASP A 396 23.61 12.22 11.80
N TYR A 397 23.35 11.75 10.57
CA TYR A 397 22.24 12.26 9.76
C TYR A 397 20.89 12.07 10.44
N ASN A 398 20.14 13.17 10.56
CA ASN A 398 18.79 13.17 11.09
C ASN A 398 17.77 13.63 10.02
N PRO A 399 16.90 12.74 9.52
CA PRO A 399 15.92 13.11 8.48
C PRO A 399 14.92 14.20 8.87
N LEU A 400 14.74 14.47 10.17
CA LEU A 400 13.80 15.48 10.64
C LEU A 400 14.37 16.90 10.59
N THR A 401 15.70 17.04 10.73
CA THR A 401 16.37 18.35 10.82
C THR A 401 17.30 18.63 9.65
N ASP A 402 17.79 17.58 8.99
CA ASP A 402 18.79 17.69 7.94
C ASP A 402 18.14 17.51 6.57
N THR A 403 18.69 18.20 5.59
CA THR A 403 18.25 18.13 4.20
C THR A 403 19.33 17.50 3.33
N LEU A 404 18.96 16.43 2.64
CA LEU A 404 19.79 15.82 1.60
C LEU A 404 19.59 16.59 0.31
N ALA A 405 20.68 16.95 -0.35
CA ALA A 405 20.62 17.68 -1.61
C ALA A 405 21.68 17.21 -2.59
N VAL A 406 21.45 17.49 -3.87
CA VAL A 406 22.43 17.31 -4.95
C VAL A 406 22.65 18.64 -5.61
N MET A 407 23.93 19.00 -5.72
CA MET A 407 24.38 20.17 -6.46
C MET A 407 24.80 19.78 -7.86
N LEU A 408 24.32 20.51 -8.85
CA LEU A 408 24.61 20.36 -10.26
C LEU A 408 25.35 21.60 -10.78
N ASN A 409 26.46 21.38 -11.47
CA ASN A 409 27.26 22.45 -12.07
C ASN A 409 27.32 22.30 -13.58
N CYS A 410 26.95 23.36 -14.32
CA CYS A 410 27.04 23.41 -15.77
C CYS A 410 27.39 24.82 -16.25
N GLY A 411 28.45 24.96 -17.04
CA GLY A 411 28.81 26.25 -17.67
C GLY A 411 29.01 27.41 -16.69
N GLY A 412 29.49 27.13 -15.48
CA GLY A 412 29.67 28.14 -14.41
C GLY A 412 28.39 28.51 -13.65
N ARG A 413 27.27 27.80 -13.89
CA ARG A 413 26.04 27.90 -13.10
C ARG A 413 25.91 26.72 -12.15
N THR A 414 25.30 26.96 -11.00
CA THR A 414 25.07 25.97 -9.96
C THR A 414 23.57 25.89 -9.66
N TYR A 415 23.06 24.68 -9.55
CA TYR A 415 21.69 24.37 -9.15
C TYR A 415 21.74 23.38 -7.99
N VAL A 416 20.89 23.56 -6.98
CA VAL A 416 20.81 22.62 -5.85
C VAL A 416 19.39 22.11 -5.76
N TYR A 417 19.24 20.79 -5.67
CA TYR A 417 17.95 20.12 -5.62
C TYR A 417 17.86 19.24 -4.38
N GLU A 418 16.73 19.29 -3.69
CA GLU A 418 16.47 18.44 -2.53
C GLU A 418 16.26 16.98 -2.96
N ALA A 419 16.83 16.05 -2.20
CA ALA A 419 16.78 14.63 -2.47
C ALA A 419 15.95 13.89 -1.40
N PHE A 420 15.26 12.84 -1.85
CA PHE A 420 14.54 11.91 -0.99
C PHE A 420 15.51 11.00 -0.23
N PRO A 421 15.29 10.77 1.07
CA PRO A 421 16.13 9.92 1.90
C PRO A 421 15.77 8.43 1.76
N MET A 422 16.00 7.87 0.57
CA MET A 422 15.53 6.54 0.16
C MET A 422 16.35 5.37 0.74
N LEU A 423 15.68 4.22 0.90
CA LEU A 423 16.25 2.92 1.29
C LEU A 423 15.91 1.85 0.24
N ASP A 424 15.90 2.22 -1.04
CA ASP A 424 15.76 1.24 -2.12
C ASP A 424 16.91 0.24 -2.08
N SER A 425 16.63 -1.03 -2.39
CA SER A 425 17.61 -2.13 -2.37
C SER A 425 18.92 -1.80 -3.10
N SER A 426 18.86 -1.02 -4.19
CA SER A 426 20.04 -0.59 -4.94
C SER A 426 20.95 0.34 -4.14
N MET A 427 20.37 1.22 -3.32
CA MET A 427 21.11 2.15 -2.45
C MET A 427 21.63 1.44 -1.21
N GLU A 428 20.87 0.49 -0.65
CA GLU A 428 21.35 -0.33 0.47
C GLU A 428 22.57 -1.16 0.06
N VAL A 429 22.54 -1.78 -1.12
CA VAL A 429 23.69 -2.52 -1.67
C VAL A 429 24.89 -1.58 -1.85
N LEU A 430 24.69 -0.40 -2.45
CA LEU A 430 25.76 0.60 -2.61
C LEU A 430 26.36 1.01 -1.25
N ALA A 431 25.51 1.29 -0.27
CA ALA A 431 25.97 1.73 1.04
C ALA A 431 26.76 0.62 1.76
N ARG A 432 26.33 -0.64 1.65
CA ARG A 432 27.08 -1.79 2.19
C ARG A 432 28.42 -2.00 1.49
N GLU A 433 28.46 -1.83 0.17
CA GLU A 433 29.69 -1.98 -0.63
C GLU A 433 30.75 -0.93 -0.26
N HIS A 434 30.33 0.32 -0.02
CA HIS A 434 31.24 1.44 0.20
C HIS A 434 31.54 1.73 1.67
N PHE A 435 30.57 1.57 2.57
CA PHE A 435 30.66 1.97 3.97
C PHE A 435 30.45 0.81 4.96
N GLY A 436 29.97 -0.34 4.49
CA GLY A 436 29.70 -1.52 5.31
C GLY A 436 28.29 -1.57 5.91
N ASP A 437 27.99 -2.66 6.63
CA ASP A 437 26.62 -2.97 7.08
C ASP A 437 26.00 -1.94 8.03
N ALA A 438 26.81 -1.17 8.76
CA ALA A 438 26.33 -0.12 9.67
C ALA A 438 25.67 1.07 8.92
N TYR A 439 25.83 1.14 7.60
CA TYR A 439 25.40 2.25 6.77
C TYR A 439 24.32 1.87 5.74
N ALA A 440 23.71 0.69 5.89
CA ALA A 440 22.60 0.27 5.02
C ALA A 440 21.46 1.31 4.96
N GLN A 441 21.38 2.19 5.96
CA GLN A 441 20.40 3.28 6.04
C GLN A 441 20.93 4.64 5.56
N SER A 442 21.75 4.71 4.51
CA SER A 442 22.32 5.98 4.04
C SER A 442 22.10 6.24 2.55
N GLY A 443 20.89 6.03 2.05
CA GLY A 443 20.54 6.30 0.64
C GLY A 443 19.93 7.68 0.40
N PHE A 444 20.14 8.18 -0.82
CA PHE A 444 19.45 9.36 -1.35
C PHE A 444 19.06 9.15 -2.81
N ALA A 445 17.98 9.81 -3.24
CA ALA A 445 17.59 9.84 -4.65
C ALA A 445 16.76 11.07 -5.00
N LEU A 446 16.81 11.47 -6.26
CA LEU A 446 15.92 12.50 -6.81
C LEU A 446 15.69 12.27 -8.30
N THR A 447 14.60 12.85 -8.81
CA THR A 447 14.34 12.97 -10.24
C THR A 447 14.51 14.43 -10.64
N LEU A 448 15.34 14.69 -11.65
CA LEU A 448 15.61 16.05 -12.12
C LEU A 448 14.38 16.64 -12.84
N PRO A 449 14.12 17.96 -12.71
CA PRO A 449 13.06 18.63 -13.46
C PRO A 449 13.21 18.47 -14.97
N GLU A 450 12.09 18.39 -15.69
CA GLU A 450 12.07 18.28 -17.15
C GLU A 450 12.52 19.55 -17.88
N ASP A 451 12.36 20.71 -17.25
CA ASP A 451 12.68 22.02 -17.84
C ASP A 451 14.15 22.42 -17.70
N MET A 452 15.01 21.50 -17.26
CA MET A 452 16.45 21.73 -17.15
C MET A 452 17.07 22.03 -18.52
N THR A 453 17.99 23.01 -18.55
CA THR A 453 18.69 23.38 -19.79
C THR A 453 19.55 22.23 -20.30
N GLN A 454 19.54 21.99 -21.62
CA GLN A 454 20.40 20.99 -22.25
C GLN A 454 21.88 21.26 -21.95
N GLY A 455 22.61 20.21 -21.63
CA GLY A 455 24.03 20.31 -21.28
C GLY A 455 24.54 19.14 -20.47
N GLU A 456 25.86 19.13 -20.28
CA GLU A 456 26.52 18.21 -19.36
C GLU A 456 26.69 18.88 -18.00
N TYR A 457 26.20 18.21 -16.95
CA TYR A 457 26.26 18.65 -15.57
C TYR A 457 27.17 17.71 -14.78
N SER A 458 28.11 18.25 -14.03
CA SER A 458 28.73 17.50 -12.94
C SER A 458 27.86 17.60 -11.69
N PHE A 459 27.82 16.54 -10.89
CA PHE A 459 27.00 16.51 -9.68
C PHE A 459 27.78 16.09 -8.43
N SER A 460 27.40 16.68 -7.30
CA SER A 460 27.95 16.43 -5.97
C SER A 460 26.81 16.28 -4.95
N PHE A 461 27.03 15.49 -3.92
CA PHE A 461 26.10 15.39 -2.79
C PHE A 461 26.35 16.53 -1.80
N ILE A 462 25.28 17.04 -1.20
CA ILE A 462 25.32 18.04 -0.13
C ILE A 462 24.41 17.56 1.01
N LEU A 463 24.92 17.67 2.23
CA LEU A 463 24.13 17.55 3.45
C LEU A 463 24.01 18.94 4.08
N LEU A 464 22.78 19.43 4.18
CA LEU A 464 22.46 20.73 4.78
C LEU A 464 21.94 20.51 6.21
N ARG A 465 22.54 21.21 7.16
CA ARG A 465 22.14 21.22 8.58
C ARG A 465 21.98 22.66 8.98
N SER A 466 20.85 23.11 9.54
CA SER A 466 20.56 24.48 10.04
C SER A 466 21.48 25.63 9.53
N ASP A 467 22.74 25.72 9.99
CA ASP A 467 23.71 26.78 9.63
C ASP A 467 24.96 26.31 8.85
N THR A 468 25.07 25.04 8.48
CA THR A 468 26.24 24.44 7.80
C THR A 468 25.84 23.57 6.63
N ALA A 469 26.47 23.78 5.48
CA ALA A 469 26.43 22.86 4.35
C ALA A 469 27.77 22.11 4.29
N VAL A 470 27.73 20.78 4.31
CA VAL A 470 28.89 19.92 3.99
C VAL A 470 28.62 19.25 2.65
N GLY A 471 29.64 19.08 1.82
CA GLY A 471 29.46 18.52 0.47
C GLY A 471 30.56 17.54 0.13
N SER A 472 30.26 16.64 -0.81
CA SER A 472 31.24 15.72 -1.36
C SER A 472 32.01 16.37 -2.52
N GLY A 473 33.10 15.71 -2.95
CA GLY A 473 33.68 15.94 -4.28
C GLY A 473 32.69 15.67 -5.43
N GLU A 474 33.14 15.90 -6.67
CA GLU A 474 32.38 15.54 -7.88
C GLU A 474 32.17 14.01 -7.92
N LEU A 475 30.91 13.58 -7.95
CA LEU A 475 30.51 12.17 -7.92
C LEU A 475 30.33 11.59 -9.32
N GLY A 476 30.03 12.42 -10.31
CA GLY A 476 29.89 12.02 -11.70
C GLY A 476 29.27 13.10 -12.58
N THR A 477 28.94 12.73 -13.81
CA THR A 477 28.27 13.63 -14.77
C THR A 477 26.96 13.04 -15.30
N ILE A 478 26.02 13.93 -15.65
CA ILE A 478 24.77 13.61 -16.34
C ILE A 478 24.58 14.56 -17.52
N THR A 479 24.11 14.02 -18.65
CA THR A 479 23.80 14.80 -19.84
C THR A 479 22.29 14.94 -19.93
N ILE A 480 21.79 16.18 -19.98
CA ILE A 480 20.40 16.51 -20.27
C ILE A 480 20.31 16.81 -21.77
N GLU A 481 19.54 16.00 -22.48
CA GLU A 481 19.47 15.96 -23.97
C GLU A 481 18.47 16.91 -24.60
#